data_AF-A0A2V5MJG3-F1
#
_entry.id   AF-A0A2V5MJG3-F1
#
_cell.length_a   1.000
_cell.length_b   1.000
_cell.length_c   1.000
_cell.angle_alpha   90.00
_cell.angle_beta   90.00
_cell.angle_gamma   90.00
#
_symmetry.space_group_name_H-M   'P 1'
#
loop_
_entity.id
_entity.type
_entity.pdbx_description
1 polymer ?
#
loop_
_entity_poly.entity_id
_entity_poly.type
_entity_poly.pdbx_seq_one_letter_code
_entity_poly.pdbx_strand_id
1 'polypeptide(L)' 'IIDDEVRYMISRRSPTLMLRQRARELGMRTLREDGVRKVLSGLTSADEVISITVGDVS' A
#
# COMPACT_ATOMS: atom_id res chain seq x y z
N ILE A 1 4.32 -10.39 1.82
CA ILE A 1 4.29 -11.87 1.73
C ILE A 1 3.02 -12.25 0.97
N ILE A 2 3.08 -13.17 0.01
CA ILE A 2 1.89 -13.64 -0.71
C ILE A 2 1.43 -14.93 -0.02
N ASP A 3 0.29 -14.87 0.66
CA ASP A 3 -0.33 -16.05 1.26
C ASP A 3 -1.18 -16.83 0.24
N ASP A 4 -1.75 -17.95 0.66
CA ASP A 4 -2.51 -18.83 -0.24
C ASP A 4 -3.80 -18.18 -0.75
N GLU A 5 -4.40 -17.27 0.03
CA GLU A 5 -5.60 -16.54 -0.39
C GLU A 5 -5.29 -15.50 -1.48
N VAL A 6 -4.24 -14.71 -1.31
CA VAL A 6 -3.79 -13.76 -2.34
C VAL A 6 -3.36 -14.53 -3.59
N ARG A 7 -2.71 -15.68 -3.45
CA ARG A 7 -2.36 -16.56 -4.60
C ARG A 7 -3.61 -17.01 -5.35
N TYR A 8 -4.66 -17.41 -4.64
CA TYR A 8 -5.92 -17.79 -5.24
C TYR A 8 -6.59 -16.62 -5.97
N MET A 9 -6.61 -15.42 -5.38
CA MET A 9 -7.15 -14.21 -6.01
C MET A 9 -6.39 -13.84 -7.29
N ILE A 10 -5.06 -13.97 -7.30
CA ILE A 10 -4.24 -13.77 -8.50
C ILE A 10 -4.62 -14.77 -9.59
N SER A 11 -4.75 -16.06 -9.24
CA SER A 11 -5.12 -17.11 -10.21
C SER A 11 -6.50 -16.85 -10.86
N ARG A 12 -7.42 -16.28 -10.08
CA ARG A 12 -8.78 -15.90 -10.50
C ARG A 12 -8.83 -14.55 -11.21
N ARG A 13 -7.70 -13.84 -11.37
CA ARG A 13 -7.63 -12.47 -11.91
C ARG A 13 -8.61 -11.52 -11.20
N SER A 14 -8.70 -11.63 -9.88
CA SER A 14 -9.56 -10.78 -9.06
C SER A 14 -9.24 -9.29 -9.31
N PRO A 15 -10.25 -8.39 -9.23
CA PRO A 15 -10.03 -6.96 -9.41
C PRO A 15 -8.91 -6.43 -8.51
N THR A 16 -8.09 -5.53 -9.03
CA THR A 16 -6.97 -4.91 -8.30
C THR A 16 -7.40 -4.30 -6.98
N LEU A 17 -8.61 -3.74 -6.91
CA LEU A 17 -9.17 -3.19 -5.68
C LEU A 17 -9.28 -4.24 -4.56
N MET A 18 -9.75 -5.44 -4.89
CA MET A 18 -9.88 -6.55 -3.94
C MET A 18 -8.52 -7.08 -3.49
N LEU A 19 -7.57 -7.21 -4.43
CA LEU A 19 -6.20 -7.61 -4.09
C LEU A 19 -5.53 -6.59 -3.14
N ARG A 20 -5.71 -5.29 -3.41
CA ARG A 20 -5.17 -4.21 -2.57
C ARG A 20 -5.81 -4.22 -1.19
N GLN A 21 -7.13 -4.40 -1.11
CA GLN A 21 -7.85 -4.51 0.17
C GLN A 21 -7.30 -5.66 1.01
N ARG A 22 -7.19 -6.86 0.42
CA ARG A 22 -6.66 -8.03 1.12
C ARG A 22 -5.22 -7.83 1.57
N ALA A 23 -4.37 -7.25 0.71
CA ALA A 23 -2.99 -6.96 1.07
C ALA A 23 -2.88 -5.99 2.27
N ARG A 24 -3.76 -4.98 2.35
CA ARG A 24 -3.81 -4.05 3.49
C ARG A 24 -4.21 -4.77 4.79
N GLU A 25 -5.18 -5.68 4.75
CA GLU A 25 -5.58 -6.49 5.90
C GLU A 25 -4.43 -7.38 6.42
N LEU A 26 -3.56 -7.83 5.52
CA LEU A 26 -2.35 -8.58 5.85
C LEU A 26 -1.19 -7.68 6.31
N GLY A 27 -1.43 -6.38 6.54
CA GLY A 27 -0.45 -5.43 7.07
C GLY A 27 0.41 -4.74 6.02
N MET A 28 0.06 -4.82 4.73
CA MET A 28 0.72 -4.00 3.71
C MET A 28 0.44 -2.53 3.97
N ARG A 29 1.51 -1.73 4.05
CA ARG A 29 1.43 -0.28 4.06
C ARG A 29 1.47 0.26 2.65
N THR A 30 0.80 1.38 2.44
CA THR A 30 0.84 2.07 1.15
C THR A 30 2.06 2.97 1.07
N LEU A 31 2.32 3.46 -0.15
CA LEU A 31 3.42 4.37 -0.39
C LEU A 31 3.30 5.64 0.45
N ARG A 32 2.07 6.16 0.64
CA ARG A 32 1.83 7.35 1.43
C ARG A 32 2.05 7.11 2.92
N GLU A 33 1.60 5.97 3.45
CA GLU A 33 1.81 5.59 4.85
C GLU A 33 3.29 5.39 5.18
N ASP A 34 4.05 4.72 4.30
CA ASP A 34 5.50 4.60 4.49
C ASP A 34 6.20 5.95 4.31
N GLY A 35 5.73 6.81 3.41
CA GLY A 35 6.18 8.18 3.27
C GLY A 35 6.03 8.99 4.57
N VAL A 36 4.86 8.95 5.20
CA VAL A 36 4.63 9.62 6.50
C VAL A 36 5.61 9.12 7.55
N ARG A 37 5.86 7.80 7.62
CA ARG A 37 6.84 7.24 8.55
C ARG A 37 8.25 7.78 8.29
N LYS A 38 8.65 7.91 7.02
CA LYS A 38 9.96 8.47 6.64
C LYS A 38 10.09 9.94 7.02
N VAL A 39 9.02 10.74 6.87
CA VAL A 39 8.96 12.12 7.33
C VAL A 39 9.19 12.21 8.83
N LEU A 40 8.48 11.39 9.61
CA LEU A 40 8.60 11.37 11.07
C LEU A 40 10.01 10.94 11.54
N SER A 41 10.72 10.13 10.75
CA SER A 41 12.12 9.78 11.02
C SER A 41 13.15 10.79 10.48
N GLY A 42 12.71 11.90 9.87
CA GLY A 42 13.60 12.92 9.31
C GLY A 42 14.32 12.52 8.01
N LEU A 43 13.81 11.52 7.29
CA LEU A 43 14.43 10.99 6.06
C LEU A 43 13.95 11.69 4.78
N THR A 44 12.80 12.35 4.81
CA THR A 44 12.20 13.07 3.67
C THR A 44 11.28 14.18 4.18
N SER A 45 10.80 15.06 3.29
CA SER A 45 9.84 16.12 3.61
C SER A 45 8.39 15.69 3.34
N ALA A 46 7.45 16.36 4.01
CA ALA A 46 6.03 16.13 3.74
C ALA A 46 5.65 16.49 2.30
N ASP A 47 6.20 17.57 1.76
CA ASP A 47 5.94 18.04 0.39
C ASP A 47 6.39 17.02 -0.65
N GLU A 48 7.58 16.42 -0.45
CA GLU A 48 8.07 15.35 -1.33
C GLU A 48 7.05 14.20 -1.36
N VAL A 49 6.71 13.65 -0.19
CA VAL A 49 5.76 12.53 -0.07
C VAL A 49 4.42 12.86 -0.71
N ILE A 50 3.91 14.08 -0.52
CA ILE A 50 2.63 14.51 -1.09
C ILE A 50 2.70 14.55 -2.62
N SER A 51 3.81 15.03 -3.18
CA SER A 51 4.01 15.17 -4.63
C SER A 51 4.21 13.84 -5.35
N ILE A 52 4.87 12.86 -4.72
CA ILE A 52 5.26 11.60 -5.36
C ILE A 52 4.30 10.44 -5.12
N THR A 53 3.41 10.53 -4.12
CA THR A 53 2.46 9.46 -3.82
C THR A 53 1.04 9.90 -4.16
N VAL A 54 0.12 8.95 -4.36
CA VAL A 54 -1.31 9.25 -4.44
C VAL A 54 -1.94 9.03 -3.07
N GLY A 55 -2.98 9.79 -2.73
CA GLY A 55 -3.78 9.52 -1.53
C GLY A 55 -4.40 8.12 -1.61
N ASP A 56 -4.46 7.41 -0.49
CA ASP A 56 -5.13 6.11 -0.48
C ASP A 56 -6.63 6.31 -0.70
N VAL A 57 -7.11 5.91 -1.86
CA VAL A 57 -8.54 5.79 -2.13
C VAL A 57 -8.99 4.55 -1.35
N SER A 58 -9.59 4.75 -0.18
CA SER A 58 -10.39 3.71 0.49
C SER A 58 -11.76 3.67 -0.15
#